data_AF-A0A946XJ50-F1
#
_entry.id   AF-A0A946XJ50-F1
#
_cell.length_a   1.000
_cell.length_b   1.000
_cell.length_c   1.000
_cell.angle_alpha   90.00
_cell.angle_beta   90.00
_cell.angle_gamma   90.00
#
_symmetry.space_group_name_H-M   'P 1'
#
loop_
_entity.id
_entity.type
_entity.pdbx_description
1 polymer ?
#
loop_
_entity_poly.entity_id
_entity_poly.type
_entity_poly.pdbx_seq_one_letter_code
_entity_poly.pdbx_strand_id
1 'polypeptide(L)'
;MADVALTTMWSNLVTKISADPRVTPHLRGHLELAVPKGVLDETLYLEVPNETTRSMLQQRLRELLLDALGEIAEFGGPTSFLVITNEDLQTPTRVE
;
A
#
# COMPACT_ATOMS: atom_id res chain seq x y z
N MET A 1 -12.13 -14.32 -5.58
CA MET A 1 -10.67 -14.38 -5.78
C MET A 1 -10.19 -12.94 -5.77
N ALA A 2 -9.30 -12.56 -4.85
CA ALA A 2 -8.64 -11.26 -4.98
C ALA A 2 -7.99 -11.21 -6.37
N ASP A 3 -8.14 -10.09 -7.06
CA ASP A 3 -7.62 -9.97 -8.42
C ASP A 3 -6.10 -10.21 -8.38
N VAL A 4 -5.66 -11.27 -9.06
CA VAL A 4 -4.26 -11.72 -9.01
C VAL A 4 -3.36 -10.64 -9.59
N ALA A 5 -3.80 -9.95 -10.65
CA ALA A 5 -3.05 -8.87 -11.25
C ALA A 5 -2.89 -7.69 -10.28
N LEU A 6 -3.95 -7.30 -9.57
CA LEU A 6 -3.89 -6.28 -8.51
C LEU A 6 -2.90 -6.67 -7.40
N THR A 7 -2.96 -7.92 -6.93
CA THR A 7 -2.10 -8.39 -5.83
C THR A 7 -0.64 -8.44 -6.28
N THR A 8 -0.37 -8.86 -7.51
CA THR A 8 0.97 -8.85 -8.11
C THR A 8 1.49 -7.42 -8.31
N MET A 9 0.66 -6.51 -8.84
CA MET A 9 1.02 -5.09 -8.98
C MET A 9 1.40 -4.49 -7.63
N TRP A 10 0.58 -4.70 -6.60
CA TRP A 10 0.88 -4.22 -5.25
C TRP A 10 2.17 -4.82 -4.69
N SER A 11 2.35 -6.13 -4.80
CA SER A 11 3.58 -6.80 -4.35
C SER A 11 4.83 -6.20 -5.00
N ASN A 12 4.76 -5.92 -6.32
CA ASN A 12 5.86 -5.29 -7.04
C ASN A 12 6.11 -3.85 -6.55
N LEU A 13 5.07 -3.06 -6.32
CA LEU A 13 5.18 -1.72 -5.74
C LEU A 13 5.84 -1.78 -4.35
N VAL A 14 5.40 -2.69 -3.49
CA VAL A 14 5.97 -2.87 -2.15
C VAL A 14 7.44 -3.24 -2.23
N THR A 15 7.83 -4.21 -3.06
CA THR A 15 9.23 -4.59 -3.26
C THR A 15 10.08 -3.42 -3.72
N LYS A 16 9.59 -2.65 -4.69
CA LYS A 16 10.30 -1.49 -5.23
C LYS A 16 10.48 -0.38 -4.19
N ILE A 17 9.40 0.01 -3.52
CA ILE A 17 9.45 1.05 -2.47
C ILE A 17 10.36 0.60 -1.34
N SER A 18 10.31 -0.68 -0.96
CA SER A 18 11.18 -1.24 0.08
C SER A 18 12.67 -1.24 -0.26
N ALA A 19 13.03 -1.12 -1.53
CA ALA A 19 14.42 -1.00 -1.98
C ALA A 19 14.93 0.45 -1.93
N ASP A 20 14.05 1.44 -1.76
CA ASP A 20 14.45 2.84 -1.61
C ASP A 20 15.20 3.04 -0.27
N PRO A 21 16.41 3.64 -0.27
CA PRO A 21 17.23 3.79 0.94
C PRO A 21 16.58 4.67 2.02
N ARG A 22 15.55 5.47 1.68
CA ARG A 22 14.78 6.28 2.63
C ARG A 22 13.78 5.43 3.40
N VAL A 23 13.48 4.21 2.96
CA VAL A 23 12.51 3.32 3.60
C VAL A 23 13.19 2.48 4.68
N THR A 24 12.89 2.84 5.93
CA THR A 24 13.37 2.09 7.09
C THR A 24 12.58 0.78 7.28
N PRO A 25 13.13 -0.22 8.02
CA PRO A 25 12.39 -1.45 8.31
C PRO A 25 11.04 -1.23 9.00
N HIS A 26 10.92 -0.19 9.82
CA HIS A 26 9.67 0.18 10.48
C HIS A 26 8.63 0.72 9.48
N LEU A 27 9.04 1.62 8.59
CA LEU A 27 8.15 2.13 7.53
C LEU A 27 7.74 1.02 6.56
N ARG A 28 8.67 0.11 6.24
CA ARG A 28 8.37 -1.08 5.44
C ARG A 28 7.27 -1.93 6.08
N GLY A 29 7.37 -2.18 7.39
CA GLY A 29 6.35 -2.93 8.12
C GLY A 29 4.95 -2.31 7.97
N HIS A 30 4.83 -0.98 8.02
CA HIS A 30 3.54 -0.32 7.77
C HIS A 30 3.05 -0.47 6.33
N LEU A 31 3.95 -0.44 5.34
CA LEU A 31 3.60 -0.66 3.94
C LEU A 31 3.09 -2.09 3.71
N GLU A 32 3.71 -3.08 4.34
CA GLU A 32 3.33 -4.50 4.24
C GLU A 32 1.95 -4.80 4.87
N LEU A 33 1.45 -3.94 5.75
CA LEU A 33 0.12 -4.05 6.35
C LEU A 33 -1.02 -3.54 5.45
N ALA A 34 -0.71 -2.83 4.37
CA ALA A 34 -1.72 -2.31 3.47
C ALA A 34 -2.18 -3.37 2.46
N VAL A 35 -3.50 -3.49 2.30
CA VAL A 35 -4.15 -4.47 1.44
C VAL A 35 -4.81 -3.76 0.26
N PRO A 36 -4.46 -4.09 -0.99
CA PRO A 36 -5.08 -3.51 -2.17
C PRO A 36 -6.49 -4.08 -2.37
N LYS A 37 -7.47 -3.20 -2.52
CA LYS A 37 -8.89 -3.58 -2.68
C LYS A 37 -9.38 -3.48 -4.11
N GLY A 38 -8.78 -2.59 -4.88
CA GLY A 38 -9.11 -2.37 -6.28
C GLY A 38 -8.55 -1.06 -6.79
N VAL A 39 -8.71 -0.86 -8.10
CA VAL A 39 -8.49 0.43 -8.75
C VAL A 39 -9.84 0.89 -9.27
N LEU A 40 -10.22 2.12 -8.93
CA LEU A 40 -11.40 2.77 -9.48
C LEU A 40 -10.94 4.09 -10.11
N ASP A 41 -11.29 4.28 -11.38
CA ASP A 41 -10.78 5.37 -12.20
C ASP A 41 -9.24 5.31 -12.22
N GLU A 42 -8.55 6.32 -11.72
CA GLU A 42 -7.08 6.33 -11.61
C GLU A 42 -6.57 6.12 -10.17
N THR A 43 -7.45 5.72 -9.24
CA THR A 43 -7.14 5.66 -7.81
C THR A 43 -7.04 4.22 -7.31
N LEU A 44 -5.88 3.86 -6.73
CA LEU A 44 -5.67 2.63 -5.98
C LEU A 44 -6.26 2.73 -4.57
N TYR A 45 -7.17 1.82 -4.23
CA TYR A 45 -7.80 1.77 -2.90
C TYR A 45 -7.06 0.76 -2.01
N LEU A 46 -6.58 1.25 -0.88
CA LEU A 46 -5.87 0.48 0.13
C LEU A 46 -6.67 0.46 1.44
N GLU A 47 -6.78 -0.71 2.04
CA GLU A 47 -7.22 -0.86 3.43
C GLU A 47 -6.00 -1.10 4.33
N VAL A 48 -6.01 -0.52 5.53
CA VAL A 48 -4.98 -0.71 6.55
C VAL A 48 -5.60 -1.03 7.91
N PRO A 49 -4.90 -1.73 8.82
CA PRO A 49 -5.49 -2.21 10.07
C PRO A 49 -5.82 -1.12 11.10
N ASN A 50 -5.21 0.07 10.99
CA ASN A 50 -5.38 1.16 11.96
C ASN A 50 -4.96 2.53 11.39
N GLU A 51 -5.33 3.58 12.11
CA GLU A 51 -5.03 4.98 11.75
C GLU A 51 -3.53 5.30 11.79
N THR A 52 -2.75 4.59 12.62
CA THR A 52 -1.29 4.74 12.66
C THR A 52 -0.67 4.36 11.31
N THR A 53 -1.02 3.19 10.77
CA THR A 53 -0.56 2.75 9.45
C THR A 53 -1.05 3.69 8.36
N ARG A 54 -2.32 4.13 8.41
CA ARG A 54 -2.87 5.12 7.48
C ARG A 54 -2.04 6.40 7.47
N SER A 55 -1.70 6.91 8.66
CA SER A 55 -0.90 8.12 8.83
C SER A 55 0.52 7.94 8.28
N MET A 56 1.17 6.80 8.52
CA MET A 56 2.49 6.51 7.96
C MET A 56 2.47 6.49 6.43
N LEU A 57 1.47 5.87 5.82
CA LEU A 57 1.31 5.86 4.37
C LEU A 57 1.11 7.26 3.81
N GLN A 58 0.25 8.07 4.43
CA GLN A 58 -0.07 9.41 3.93
C GLN A 58 0.98 10.49 4.21
N GLN A 59 1.77 10.34 5.28
CA GLN A 59 2.72 11.37 5.71
C GLN A 59 4.17 11.03 5.38
N ARG A 60 4.56 9.75 5.42
CA ARG A 60 5.95 9.33 5.25
C ARG A 60 6.20 8.62 3.94
N LEU A 61 5.26 7.81 3.46
CA LEU A 61 5.40 7.04 2.22
C LEU A 61 4.71 7.68 1.02
N ARG A 62 3.99 8.79 1.19
CA ARG A 62 3.16 9.37 0.13
C ARG A 62 3.93 9.69 -1.14
N GLU A 63 5.06 10.38 -1.02
CA GLU A 63 5.87 10.74 -2.20
C GLU A 63 6.42 9.50 -2.90
N LEU A 64 6.90 8.52 -2.13
CA LEU A 64 7.39 7.24 -2.66
C LEU A 64 6.31 6.43 -3.37
N LEU A 65 5.09 6.44 -2.82
CA LEU A 65 3.93 5.79 -3.42
C LEU A 65 3.53 6.47 -4.73
N LEU A 66 3.42 7.80 -4.73
CA LEU A 66 3.06 8.55 -5.95
C LEU A 66 4.11 8.42 -7.05
N ASP A 67 5.40 8.43 -6.69
CA ASP A 67 6.50 8.21 -7.62
C ASP A 67 6.44 6.81 -8.24
N ALA A 68 6.27 5.78 -7.40
CA ALA A 68 6.14 4.40 -7.87
C ALA A 68 4.89 4.16 -8.73
N LEU A 69 3.78 4.84 -8.40
CA LEU A 69 2.55 4.84 -9.20
C LEU A 69 2.73 5.54 -10.55
N GLY A 70 3.44 6.66 -10.58
CA GLY A 70 3.74 7.40 -11.80
C GLY A 70 4.48 6.56 -12.85
N GLU A 71 5.43 5.72 -12.41
CA GLU A 71 6.15 4.84 -13.33
C GLU A 71 5.28 3.72 -13.92
N ILE A 72 4.26 3.24 -13.19
CA ILE A 72 3.35 2.22 -13.73
C ILE A 72 2.19 2.84 -14.53
N ALA A 73 1.90 4.13 -14.32
CA ALA A 73 0.88 4.86 -15.06
C ALA A 73 1.16 4.90 -16.57
N GLU A 74 2.42 4.88 -16.98
CA GLU A 74 2.83 4.77 -18.39
C GLU A 74 2.30 3.49 -19.07
N PHE A 75 1.94 2.47 -18.28
CA PHE A 75 1.39 1.20 -18.73
C PHE A 75 -0.12 1.06 -18.43
N GLY A 76 -0.80 2.16 -18.11
CA GLY A 76 -2.23 2.18 -17.76
C GLY A 76 -2.52 1.82 -16.30
N GLY A 77 -1.53 1.91 -15.41
CA GLY A 77 -1.70 1.75 -13.96
C GLY A 77 -2.34 2.99 -13.29
N PRO A 78 -2.74 2.87 -12.00
CA PRO A 78 -3.27 3.99 -11.23
C PRO A 78 -2.22 5.10 -11.00
N THR A 79 -2.67 6.35 -10.98
CA THR A 79 -1.82 7.54 -10.75
C THR A 79 -1.96 8.12 -9.34
N SER A 80 -2.99 7.70 -8.60
CA SER A 80 -3.28 8.15 -7.23
C SER A 80 -3.63 6.98 -6.32
N PHE A 81 -3.71 7.24 -5.02
CA PHE A 81 -4.13 6.25 -4.04
C PHE A 81 -5.00 6.86 -2.93
N LEU A 82 -5.87 6.03 -2.37
CA LEU A 82 -6.67 6.32 -1.19
C LEU A 82 -6.42 5.24 -0.14
N VAL A 83 -6.26 5.66 1.11
CA VAL A 83 -6.10 4.75 2.25
C VAL A 83 -7.24 4.92 3.23
N ILE A 84 -7.91 3.83 3.55
CA ILE A 84 -8.96 3.74 4.57
C ILE A 84 -8.59 2.73 5.64
N THR A 85 -9.13 2.92 6.84
CA THR A 85 -8.91 2.01 7.96
C THR A 85 -9.96 0.91 7.95
N ASN A 86 -9.54 -0.34 8.13
CA ASN A 86 -10.39 -1.50 8.30
C ASN A 86 -9.89 -2.33 9.49
N GLU A 87 -10.65 -2.32 10.58
CA GLU A 87 -10.29 -3.00 11.83
C GLU A 87 -10.32 -4.53 11.72
N ASP A 88 -11.07 -5.09 10.75
CA ASP A 88 -11.07 -6.53 10.47
C ASP A 88 -9.70 -7.04 9.98
N LEU A 89 -8.81 -6.14 9.52
CA LEU A 89 -7.44 -6.49 9.14
C LEU A 89 -6.50 -6.66 10.34
N GLN A 90 -6.93 -6.32 11.55
CA GLN A 90 -6.14 -6.60 12.74
C GLN A 90 -6.12 -8.11 12.96
N THR A 91 -4.97 -8.74 12.73
CA THR A 91 -4.79 -10.14 13.08
C THR A 91 -5.02 -10.27 14.59
N PRO A 92 -5.96 -11.13 15.05
CA PRO A 92 -6.16 -11.32 16.48
C PRO A 92 -4.83 -11.80 17.06
N THR A 93 -4.29 -11.05 18.02
CA THR A 93 -3.16 -11.52 18.81
C THR A 93 -3.60 -12.86 19.41
N ARG A 94 -3.01 -13.96 18.92
CA ARG A 94 -3.12 -15.26 19.59
C ARG A 94 -2.50 -15.04 20.97
N VAL A 95 -3.35 -14.87 21.97
CA VAL A 95 -2.96 -15.05 23.37
C VAL A 95 -2.66 -16.53 23.51
N GLU A 96 -1.37 -16.88 23.52
CA GLU A 96 -0.88 -18.17 24.00
C GLU A 96 -0.70 -18.12 25.53
#